data_AF-A0A3M2MC75-F1
#
_entry.id   AF-A0A3M2MC75-F1
#
_cell.length_a   1.000
_cell.length_b   1.000
_cell.length_c   1.000
_cell.angle_alpha   90.00
_cell.angle_beta   90.00
_cell.angle_gamma   90.00
#
_symmetry.space_group_name_H-M   'P 1'
#
loop_
_entity.id
_entity.type
_entity.pdbx_description
1 polymer ?
#
loop_
_entity_poly.entity_id
_entity_poly.type
_entity_poly.pdbx_seq_one_letter_code
_entity_poly.pdbx_strand_id
1 'polypeptide(L)'
;ATDLAAAALVELRAAGERGPGAGGPAESVADVFSRLADKLVLLMRHNDVRLELGEPEEPDRPLPAPVADAAYATVRGAVLTMLEQPGLGRVRVAWTVDGGALRLSVRDDGPGELTTDHPGIRRLAEGLAALDAEVTLDAVPGWGTTLVVALPLASAKGQRQQPPASLNPRELDVLRLLSSGHRNRRIAELLGISEHTVKFHVANILDKLDVASRGEAAAAARSFGLVEAGAPFA
;
A
#
# COMPACT_ATOMS: atom_id res chain seq x y z
N ALA A 1 11.17 5.11 -23.33
CA ALA A 1 10.04 4.29 -22.81
C ALA A 1 10.32 3.75 -21.39
N THR A 2 11.57 3.48 -21.01
CA THR A 2 11.95 2.96 -19.68
C THR A 2 11.84 3.96 -18.51
N ASP A 3 11.77 5.26 -18.79
CA ASP A 3 11.75 6.32 -17.76
C ASP A 3 10.38 6.47 -17.07
N LEU A 4 9.28 6.19 -17.78
CA LEU A 4 7.92 6.33 -17.24
C LEU A 4 7.59 5.22 -16.23
N ALA A 5 8.09 4.00 -16.47
CA ALA A 5 7.91 2.85 -15.59
C ALA A 5 8.80 2.93 -14.33
N ALA A 6 9.95 3.62 -14.42
CA ALA A 6 10.79 3.93 -13.26
C ALA A 6 10.18 5.06 -12.41
N ALA A 7 9.65 6.10 -13.05
CA ALA A 7 8.91 7.16 -12.37
C ALA A 7 7.64 6.62 -11.68
N ALA A 8 6.92 5.68 -12.31
CA ALA A 8 5.76 5.02 -11.72
C ALA A 8 6.11 4.14 -10.50
N LEU A 9 7.30 3.52 -10.48
CA LEU A 9 7.81 2.77 -9.34
C LEU A 9 8.27 3.66 -8.19
N VAL A 10 8.92 4.78 -8.50
CA VAL A 10 9.31 5.78 -7.50
C VAL A 10 8.06 6.44 -6.92
N GLU A 11 7.00 6.66 -7.72
CA GLU A 11 5.70 7.06 -7.21
C GLU A 11 4.97 5.95 -6.43
N LEU A 12 5.16 4.67 -6.75
CA LEU A 12 4.62 3.54 -5.97
C LEU A 12 5.29 3.46 -4.59
N ARG A 13 6.60 3.76 -4.51
CA ARG A 13 7.34 3.88 -3.26
C ARG A 13 6.98 5.16 -2.50
N ALA A 14 6.81 6.29 -3.20
CA ALA A 14 6.44 7.58 -2.61
C ALA A 14 4.94 7.68 -2.22
N ALA A 15 4.06 6.89 -2.84
CA ALA A 15 2.67 6.74 -2.42
C ALA A 15 2.53 5.83 -1.20
N GLY A 16 3.48 4.91 -0.97
CA GLY A 16 3.67 4.24 0.32
C GLY A 16 4.27 5.15 1.40
N GLU A 17 4.84 6.31 1.01
CA GLU A 17 5.40 7.31 1.94
C GLU A 17 4.43 8.46 2.28
N ARG A 18 3.25 8.53 1.64
CA ARG A 18 2.12 9.28 2.22
C ARG A 18 1.39 8.35 3.17
N GLY A 19 1.86 8.35 4.42
CA GLY A 19 1.39 7.44 5.45
C GLY A 19 -0.14 7.33 5.51
N PRO A 20 -0.68 6.12 5.74
CA PRO A 20 -2.09 5.95 6.06
C PRO A 20 -2.40 6.79 7.30
N GLY A 21 -3.61 7.38 7.30
CA GLY A 21 -4.06 8.30 8.32
C GLY A 21 -3.74 7.81 9.74
N ALA A 22 -3.13 8.70 10.51
CA ALA A 22 -3.07 8.60 11.96
C ALA A 22 -4.48 8.26 12.50
N GLY A 23 -4.70 7.03 12.99
CA GLY A 23 -5.85 6.68 13.82
C GLY A 23 -7.22 7.14 13.31
N GLY A 24 -7.44 7.13 11.99
CA GLY A 24 -8.76 7.39 11.42
C GLY A 24 -9.70 6.19 11.64
N PRO A 25 -11.03 6.39 11.55
CA PRO A 25 -11.98 5.27 11.51
C PRO A 25 -11.59 4.32 10.37
N ALA A 26 -11.89 3.03 10.52
CA ALA A 26 -11.66 2.06 9.45
C ALA A 26 -12.36 2.55 8.17
N GLU A 27 -11.57 2.80 7.11
CA GLU A 27 -12.11 3.24 5.81
C GLU A 27 -13.11 2.20 5.31
N SER A 28 -14.29 2.66 4.89
CA SER A 28 -15.29 1.79 4.29
C SER A 28 -14.88 1.37 2.88
N VAL A 29 -15.47 0.29 2.36
CA VAL A 29 -15.29 -0.11 0.96
C VAL A 29 -15.60 1.06 0.01
N ALA A 30 -16.68 1.81 0.29
CA ALA A 30 -17.08 2.97 -0.51
C ALA A 30 -16.04 4.11 -0.48
N ASP A 31 -15.45 4.40 0.67
CA ASP A 31 -14.44 5.46 0.79
C ASP A 31 -13.20 5.14 -0.06
N VAL A 32 -12.68 3.92 0.07
CA VAL A 32 -11.51 3.46 -0.69
C VAL A 32 -11.82 3.44 -2.18
N PHE A 33 -13.00 2.93 -2.56
CA PHE A 33 -13.45 2.85 -3.95
C PHE A 33 -13.62 4.25 -4.57
N SER A 34 -14.22 5.20 -3.86
CA SER A 34 -14.40 6.58 -4.33
C SER A 34 -13.05 7.27 -4.54
N ARG A 35 -12.11 7.10 -3.59
CA ARG A 35 -10.75 7.64 -3.73
C ARG A 35 -10.01 7.06 -4.92
N LEU A 36 -10.18 5.76 -5.20
CA LEU A 36 -9.65 5.12 -6.39
C LEU A 36 -10.32 5.68 -7.65
N ALA A 37 -11.64 5.78 -7.69
CA ALA A 37 -12.42 6.28 -8.81
C ALA A 37 -11.96 7.68 -9.24
N ASP A 38 -11.83 8.61 -8.30
CA ASP A 38 -11.34 9.97 -8.56
C ASP A 38 -9.97 9.96 -9.25
N LYS A 39 -9.09 9.07 -8.82
CA LYS A 39 -7.74 8.94 -9.36
C LYS A 39 -7.72 8.30 -10.74
N LEU A 40 -8.57 7.30 -10.98
CA LEU A 40 -8.71 6.66 -12.28
C LEU A 40 -9.34 7.61 -13.31
N VAL A 41 -10.37 8.38 -12.93
CA VAL A 41 -10.98 9.39 -13.81
C VAL A 41 -9.93 10.42 -14.27
N LEU A 42 -9.09 10.89 -13.35
CA LEU A 42 -7.98 11.79 -13.68
C LEU A 42 -6.97 11.16 -14.64
N LEU A 43 -6.66 9.87 -14.44
CA LEU A 43 -5.76 9.12 -15.32
C LEU A 43 -6.37 8.96 -16.72
N MET A 44 -7.66 8.66 -16.82
CA MET A 44 -8.35 8.48 -18.10
C MET A 44 -8.52 9.78 -18.88
N ARG A 45 -8.50 10.96 -18.25
CA ARG A 45 -8.73 12.24 -18.95
C ARG A 45 -7.80 12.47 -20.15
N HIS A 46 -6.62 11.88 -20.12
CA HIS A 46 -5.60 12.01 -21.16
C HIS A 46 -5.47 10.77 -22.05
N ASN A 47 -6.39 9.81 -21.91
CA ASN A 47 -6.44 8.56 -22.66
C ASN A 47 -7.84 8.44 -23.29
N ASP A 48 -7.92 8.01 -24.56
CA ASP A 48 -9.22 7.78 -25.24
C ASP A 48 -9.87 6.47 -24.78
N VAL A 49 -9.93 6.24 -23.46
CA VAL A 49 -10.39 5.00 -22.83
C VAL A 49 -11.59 5.30 -21.94
N ARG A 50 -12.69 4.58 -22.14
CA ARG A 50 -13.88 4.67 -21.30
C ARG A 50 -13.68 3.90 -20.00
N LEU A 51 -13.81 4.57 -18.86
CA LEU A 51 -13.83 3.92 -17.55
C LEU A 51 -15.27 3.58 -17.13
N GLU A 52 -15.49 2.31 -16.80
CA GLU A 52 -16.72 1.82 -16.18
C GLU A 52 -16.44 1.39 -14.74
N LEU A 53 -17.13 2.01 -13.79
CA LEU A 53 -17.03 1.68 -12.37
C LEU A 53 -18.29 0.91 -11.96
N GLY A 54 -18.12 -0.32 -11.48
CA GLY A 54 -19.19 -1.07 -10.84
C GLY A 54 -19.38 -0.59 -9.42
N GLU A 55 -20.63 -0.42 -8.99
CA GLU A 55 -20.95 -0.07 -7.61
C GLU A 55 -20.43 -1.17 -6.66
N PRO A 56 -19.67 -0.82 -5.61
CA PRO A 56 -19.16 -1.82 -4.68
C PRO A 56 -20.29 -2.44 -3.86
N GLU A 57 -20.25 -3.75 -3.70
CA GLU A 57 -21.12 -4.46 -2.75
C GLU A 57 -20.66 -4.22 -1.30
N GLU A 58 -21.61 -4.15 -0.36
CA GLU A 58 -21.37 -3.81 1.05
C GLU A 58 -20.56 -2.50 1.26
N PRO A 59 -21.06 -1.35 0.76
CA PRO A 59 -20.31 -0.09 0.74
C PRO A 59 -19.81 0.38 2.11
N ASP A 60 -20.61 0.14 3.17
CA ASP A 60 -20.29 0.56 4.54
C ASP A 60 -19.33 -0.39 5.28
N ARG A 61 -18.92 -1.50 4.66
CA ARG A 61 -18.06 -2.49 5.32
C ARG A 61 -16.68 -1.89 5.58
N PRO A 62 -16.15 -1.98 6.82
CA PRO A 62 -14.80 -1.51 7.10
C PRO A 62 -13.75 -2.44 6.47
N LEU A 63 -12.76 -1.84 5.83
CA LEU A 63 -11.60 -2.55 5.29
C LEU A 63 -10.38 -2.40 6.22
N PRO A 64 -9.64 -3.49 6.50
CA PRO A 64 -8.33 -3.39 7.12
C PRO A 64 -7.39 -2.53 6.26
N ALA A 65 -6.61 -1.64 6.88
CA ALA A 65 -5.72 -0.73 6.15
C ALA A 65 -4.78 -1.44 5.15
N PRO A 66 -4.13 -2.59 5.48
CA PRO A 66 -3.31 -3.32 4.50
C PRO A 66 -4.10 -3.80 3.28
N VAL A 67 -5.37 -4.18 3.47
CA VAL A 67 -6.25 -4.61 2.38
C VAL A 67 -6.69 -3.42 1.54
N ALA A 68 -7.02 -2.29 2.15
CA ALA A 68 -7.37 -1.06 1.44
C ALA A 68 -6.21 -0.55 0.57
N ASP A 69 -5.00 -0.53 1.11
CA ASP A 69 -3.78 -0.12 0.40
C ASP A 69 -3.48 -1.07 -0.77
N ALA A 70 -3.55 -2.38 -0.52
CA ALA A 70 -3.35 -3.39 -1.55
C ALA A 70 -4.40 -3.30 -2.66
N ALA A 71 -5.67 -3.09 -2.32
CA ALA A 71 -6.74 -2.97 -3.29
C ALA A 71 -6.55 -1.76 -4.22
N TYR A 72 -6.24 -0.61 -3.64
CA TYR A 72 -5.94 0.61 -4.39
C TYR A 72 -4.71 0.42 -5.31
N ALA A 73 -3.61 -0.09 -4.76
CA ALA A 73 -2.38 -0.30 -5.51
C ALA A 73 -2.56 -1.31 -6.66
N THR A 74 -3.32 -2.37 -6.40
CA THR A 74 -3.62 -3.43 -7.37
C THR A 74 -4.40 -2.89 -8.54
N VAL A 75 -5.53 -2.23 -8.30
CA VAL A 75 -6.36 -1.73 -9.40
C VAL A 75 -5.61 -0.67 -10.19
N ARG A 76 -4.94 0.29 -9.54
CA ARG A 76 -4.16 1.31 -10.24
C ARG A 76 -3.06 0.70 -11.10
N GLY A 77 -2.29 -0.25 -10.56
CA GLY A 77 -1.23 -0.92 -11.29
C GLY A 77 -1.74 -1.75 -12.46
N ALA A 78 -2.88 -2.43 -12.29
CA ALA A 78 -3.54 -3.18 -13.35
C ALA A 78 -3.98 -2.26 -14.49
N VAL A 79 -4.68 -1.16 -14.17
CA VAL A 79 -5.12 -0.18 -15.16
C VAL A 79 -3.94 0.43 -15.91
N LEU A 80 -2.86 0.81 -15.21
CA LEU A 80 -1.65 1.33 -15.85
C LEU A 80 -1.02 0.29 -16.79
N THR A 81 -0.97 -0.98 -16.37
CA THR A 81 -0.46 -2.08 -17.20
C THR A 81 -1.33 -2.28 -18.44
N MET A 82 -2.66 -2.17 -18.31
CA MET A 82 -3.59 -2.31 -19.43
C MET A 82 -3.49 -1.14 -20.41
N LEU A 83 -3.30 0.09 -19.91
CA LEU A 83 -3.10 1.28 -20.74
C LEU A 83 -1.83 1.24 -21.61
N GLU A 84 -0.86 0.38 -21.28
CA GLU A 84 0.32 0.16 -22.13
C GLU A 84 -0.03 -0.61 -23.42
N GLN A 85 -1.17 -1.31 -23.45
CA GLN A 85 -1.62 -2.05 -24.63
C GLN A 85 -2.25 -1.11 -25.67
N PRO A 86 -1.97 -1.30 -26.97
CA PRO A 86 -2.64 -0.57 -28.03
C PRO A 86 -4.10 -1.04 -28.18
N GLY A 87 -4.97 -0.16 -28.66
CA GLY A 87 -6.35 -0.53 -29.03
C GLY A 87 -7.30 -0.71 -27.86
N LEU A 88 -6.89 -0.35 -26.64
CA LEU A 88 -7.76 -0.30 -25.47
C LEU A 88 -8.84 0.79 -25.66
N GLY A 89 -10.11 0.42 -25.60
CA GLY A 89 -11.25 1.36 -25.70
C GLY A 89 -12.04 1.50 -24.40
N ARG A 90 -11.99 0.50 -23.52
CA ARG A 90 -12.75 0.43 -22.28
C ARG A 90 -12.01 -0.33 -21.20
N VAL A 91 -12.07 0.20 -19.98
CA VAL A 91 -11.67 -0.50 -18.75
C VAL A 91 -12.82 -0.50 -17.77
N ARG A 92 -13.16 -1.67 -17.24
CA ARG A 92 -14.15 -1.87 -16.20
C ARG A 92 -13.47 -2.26 -14.89
N VAL A 93 -13.83 -1.58 -13.81
CA VAL A 93 -13.39 -1.89 -12.45
C VAL A 93 -14.63 -2.20 -11.61
N ALA A 94 -14.66 -3.33 -10.91
CA ALA A 94 -15.75 -3.65 -9.99
C ALA A 94 -15.21 -4.37 -8.75
N TRP A 95 -15.81 -4.08 -7.59
CA TRP A 95 -15.41 -4.63 -6.29
C TRP A 95 -16.60 -5.36 -5.67
N THR A 96 -16.38 -6.57 -5.17
CA THR A 96 -17.38 -7.32 -4.42
C THR A 96 -16.78 -7.80 -3.11
N VAL A 97 -17.64 -8.06 -2.13
CA VAL A 97 -17.22 -8.69 -0.87
C VAL A 97 -17.96 -10.02 -0.74
N ASP A 98 -17.24 -11.12 -0.86
CA ASP A 98 -17.79 -12.46 -0.76
C ASP A 98 -16.87 -13.35 0.07
N GLY A 99 -17.45 -14.30 0.83
CA GLY A 99 -16.66 -15.32 1.54
C GLY A 99 -15.61 -14.81 2.54
N GLY A 100 -15.72 -13.57 3.01
CA GLY A 100 -14.71 -12.95 3.87
C GLY A 100 -13.48 -12.43 3.12
N ALA A 101 -13.56 -12.24 1.80
CA ALA A 101 -12.54 -11.63 0.97
C ALA A 101 -13.10 -10.41 0.22
N LEU A 102 -12.26 -9.41 0.00
CA LEU A 102 -12.52 -8.34 -0.97
C LEU A 102 -12.05 -8.83 -2.34
N ARG A 103 -12.98 -8.99 -3.27
CA ARG A 103 -12.71 -9.37 -4.65
C ARG A 103 -12.71 -8.15 -5.54
N LEU A 104 -11.60 -7.95 -6.23
CA LEU A 104 -11.37 -6.87 -7.16
C LEU A 104 -11.38 -7.47 -8.57
N SER A 105 -12.08 -6.82 -9.50
CA SER A 105 -12.01 -7.16 -10.92
C SER A 105 -11.62 -5.93 -11.72
N VAL A 106 -10.64 -6.10 -12.61
CA VAL A 106 -10.25 -5.11 -13.61
C VAL A 106 -10.30 -5.82 -14.96
N ARG A 107 -11.11 -5.31 -15.88
CA ARG A 107 -11.29 -5.89 -17.21
C ARG A 107 -11.09 -4.85 -18.28
N ASP A 108 -10.30 -5.17 -19.28
CA ASP A 108 -10.13 -4.38 -20.49
C ASP A 108 -10.83 -5.00 -21.70
N ASP A 109 -10.95 -4.24 -22.79
CA ASP A 109 -11.33 -4.71 -24.12
C ASP A 109 -10.18 -4.60 -25.14
N GLY A 110 -8.94 -4.63 -24.64
CA GLY A 110 -7.73 -4.59 -25.46
C GLY A 110 -7.47 -5.90 -26.20
N PRO A 111 -6.23 -6.11 -26.68
CA PRO A 111 -5.89 -7.25 -27.52
C PRO A 111 -5.94 -8.59 -26.78
N GLY A 112 -5.90 -8.60 -25.44
CA GLY A 112 -5.93 -9.84 -24.65
C GLY A 112 -4.61 -10.61 -24.74
N GLU A 113 -3.48 -9.88 -24.77
CA GLU A 113 -2.13 -10.45 -24.89
C GLU A 113 -1.33 -10.40 -23.58
N LEU A 114 -1.90 -9.84 -22.51
CA LEU A 114 -1.24 -9.78 -21.20
C LEU A 114 -1.03 -11.18 -20.63
N THR A 115 0.19 -11.45 -20.19
CA THR A 115 0.58 -12.71 -19.56
C THR A 115 1.06 -12.46 -18.14
N THR A 116 1.15 -13.54 -17.35
CA THR A 116 1.72 -13.50 -15.99
C THR A 116 3.19 -13.05 -15.97
N ASP A 117 3.91 -13.22 -17.07
CA ASP A 117 5.30 -12.80 -17.22
C ASP A 117 5.45 -11.30 -17.52
N HIS A 118 4.36 -10.59 -17.82
CA HIS A 118 4.39 -9.16 -18.08
C HIS A 118 4.94 -8.41 -16.85
N PRO A 119 5.93 -7.50 -17.00
CA PRO A 119 6.59 -6.85 -15.85
C PRO A 119 5.63 -6.16 -14.88
N GLY A 120 4.57 -5.53 -15.40
CA GLY A 120 3.52 -4.91 -14.58
C GLY A 120 2.73 -5.94 -13.76
N ILE A 121 2.35 -7.07 -14.38
CA ILE A 121 1.60 -8.15 -13.72
C ILE A 121 2.47 -8.85 -12.67
N ARG A 122 3.74 -9.12 -12.98
CA ARG A 122 4.67 -9.75 -12.03
C ARG A 122 4.85 -8.91 -10.76
N ARG A 123 5.00 -7.59 -10.90
CA ARG A 123 5.13 -6.68 -9.76
C ARG A 123 3.88 -6.64 -8.89
N LEU A 124 2.70 -6.71 -9.51
CA LEU A 124 1.42 -6.82 -8.79
C LEU A 124 1.37 -8.13 -8.00
N ALA A 125 1.70 -9.25 -8.65
CA ALA A 125 1.70 -10.57 -8.01
C ALA A 125 2.69 -10.65 -6.83
N GLU A 126 3.88 -10.08 -6.97
CA GLU A 126 4.88 -9.99 -5.89
C GLU A 126 4.36 -9.22 -4.67
N GLY A 127 3.69 -8.09 -4.88
CA GLY A 127 3.09 -7.31 -3.79
C GLY A 127 1.92 -8.02 -3.10
N LEU A 128 1.15 -8.81 -3.87
CA LEU A 128 -0.04 -9.52 -3.40
C LEU A 128 0.29 -10.83 -2.66
N ALA A 129 1.43 -11.45 -2.97
CA ALA A 129 1.88 -12.68 -2.31
C ALA A 129 2.01 -12.53 -0.78
N ALA A 130 2.34 -11.32 -0.29
CA ALA A 130 2.46 -11.03 1.14
C ALA A 130 1.13 -11.05 1.90
N LEU A 131 -0.01 -11.03 1.19
CA LEU A 131 -1.35 -10.91 1.77
C LEU A 131 -2.19 -12.19 1.64
N ASP A 132 -1.56 -13.32 1.30
CA ASP A 132 -2.24 -14.58 1.02
C ASP A 132 -3.36 -14.37 -0.03
N ALA A 133 -3.14 -13.47 -1.00
CA ALA A 133 -4.12 -13.08 -2.01
C ALA A 133 -4.14 -14.07 -3.18
N GLU A 134 -5.35 -14.38 -3.66
CA GLU A 134 -5.51 -15.16 -4.88
C GLU A 134 -5.58 -14.24 -6.09
N VAL A 135 -4.77 -14.52 -7.11
CA VAL A 135 -4.69 -13.72 -8.34
C VAL A 135 -5.01 -14.61 -9.53
N THR A 136 -6.00 -14.21 -10.32
CA THR A 136 -6.36 -14.86 -11.58
C THR A 136 -6.24 -13.86 -12.71
N LEU A 137 -5.52 -14.23 -13.76
CA LEU A 137 -5.42 -13.46 -14.99
C LEU A 137 -5.96 -14.31 -16.13
N ASP A 138 -6.98 -13.80 -16.82
CA ASP A 138 -7.57 -14.42 -18.00
C ASP A 138 -7.44 -13.45 -19.18
N ALA A 139 -6.60 -13.79 -20.15
CA ALA A 139 -6.35 -12.98 -21.33
C ALA A 139 -6.86 -13.75 -22.55
N VAL A 140 -7.88 -13.20 -23.21
CA VAL A 140 -8.52 -13.83 -24.35
C VAL A 140 -8.24 -12.98 -25.59
N PRO A 141 -7.49 -13.51 -26.58
CA PRO A 141 -7.14 -12.77 -27.78
C PRO A 141 -8.37 -12.15 -28.48
N GLY A 142 -8.34 -10.83 -28.66
CA GLY A 142 -9.42 -10.04 -29.27
C GLY A 142 -10.64 -9.76 -28.37
N TRP A 143 -10.66 -10.27 -27.13
CA TRP A 143 -11.73 -10.07 -26.15
C TRP A 143 -11.29 -9.27 -24.91
N GLY A 144 -9.98 -9.05 -24.78
CA GLY A 144 -9.37 -8.31 -23.68
C GLY A 144 -8.86 -9.20 -22.55
N THR A 145 -8.38 -8.53 -21.51
CA THR A 145 -7.82 -9.15 -20.30
C THR A 145 -8.72 -8.91 -19.10
N THR A 146 -8.91 -9.95 -18.28
CA THR A 146 -9.58 -9.87 -16.99
C THR A 146 -8.60 -10.25 -15.88
N LEU A 147 -8.33 -9.32 -14.97
CA LEU A 147 -7.61 -9.57 -13.73
C LEU A 147 -8.63 -9.64 -12.59
N VAL A 148 -8.60 -10.74 -11.84
CA VAL A 148 -9.37 -10.90 -10.60
C VAL A 148 -8.42 -11.13 -9.45
N VAL A 149 -8.59 -10.37 -8.37
CA VAL A 149 -7.79 -10.50 -7.15
C VAL A 149 -8.73 -10.68 -5.96
N ALA A 150 -8.55 -11.74 -5.18
CA ALA A 150 -9.25 -11.95 -3.92
C ALA A 150 -8.29 -11.70 -2.75
N LEU A 151 -8.57 -10.63 -2.00
CA LEU A 151 -7.84 -10.23 -0.80
C LEU A 151 -8.60 -10.73 0.44
N PRO A 152 -8.08 -11.70 1.21
CA PRO A 152 -8.78 -12.16 2.39
C PRO A 152 -8.85 -11.03 3.43
N LEU A 153 -10.06 -10.69 3.89
CA LEU A 153 -10.26 -9.66 4.93
C LEU A 153 -9.73 -10.13 6.29
N ALA A 154 -9.70 -11.45 6.49
CA ALA A 154 -9.08 -12.09 7.63
C ALA A 154 -7.55 -12.17 7.51
N SER A 155 -6.98 -11.99 6.30
CA SER A 155 -5.54 -11.81 6.09
C SER A 155 -5.10 -10.41 6.51
N ALA A 156 -5.47 -10.04 7.74
CA ALA A 156 -4.70 -9.13 8.56
C ALA A 156 -3.44 -9.84 9.10
N LYS A 157 -2.72 -10.60 8.26
CA LYS A 157 -1.28 -10.82 8.45
C LYS A 157 -0.46 -9.57 8.09
N GLY A 158 -1.03 -8.39 8.29
CA GLY A 158 -0.32 -7.38 9.07
C GLY A 158 -0.12 -7.92 10.49
N GLN A 159 0.74 -8.93 10.67
CA GLN A 159 1.37 -9.09 11.96
C GLN A 159 1.97 -7.71 12.25
N ARG A 160 1.58 -7.07 13.35
CA ARG A 160 2.49 -6.12 14.00
C ARG A 160 3.81 -6.88 14.03
N GLN A 161 4.74 -6.51 13.15
CA GLN A 161 6.03 -7.17 13.16
C GLN A 161 6.52 -6.92 14.58
N GLN A 162 6.82 -7.96 15.34
CA GLN A 162 7.41 -7.69 16.65
C GLN A 162 8.69 -6.92 16.37
N PRO A 163 8.95 -5.81 17.09
CA PRO A 163 10.25 -5.16 17.01
C PRO A 163 11.29 -6.27 17.14
N PRO A 164 12.32 -6.32 16.29
CA PRO A 164 13.28 -7.42 16.32
C PRO A 164 13.78 -7.57 17.76
N ALA A 165 13.81 -8.81 18.26
CA ALA A 165 14.15 -9.11 19.65
C ALA A 165 15.54 -8.60 20.07
N SER A 166 16.35 -8.16 19.09
CA SER A 166 17.64 -7.49 19.26
C SER A 166 17.55 -6.05 19.77
N LEU A 167 16.39 -5.38 19.65
CA LEU A 167 16.18 -4.04 20.20
C LEU A 167 15.95 -4.14 21.71
N ASN A 168 16.76 -3.40 22.47
CA ASN A 168 16.58 -3.31 23.91
C ASN A 168 15.43 -2.34 24.27
N PRO A 169 14.91 -2.37 25.52
CA PRO A 169 13.81 -1.51 25.92
C PRO A 169 14.08 -0.01 25.69
N ARG A 170 15.32 0.44 25.91
CA ARG A 170 15.69 1.85 25.74
C ARG A 170 15.72 2.26 24.26
N GLU A 171 16.18 1.38 23.38
CA GLU A 171 16.14 1.55 21.93
C GLU A 171 14.70 1.59 21.44
N LEU A 172 13.80 0.80 22.04
CA LEU A 172 12.38 0.84 21.73
C LEU A 172 11.75 2.19 22.10
N ASP A 173 12.06 2.73 23.28
CA ASP A 173 11.59 4.05 23.72
C ASP A 173 12.09 5.17 22.78
N VAL A 174 13.37 5.10 22.40
CA VAL A 174 13.97 6.04 21.45
C VAL A 174 13.30 5.91 20.08
N LEU A 175 13.07 4.69 19.58
CA LEU A 175 12.42 4.42 18.31
C LEU A 175 10.99 4.95 18.29
N ARG A 176 10.21 4.78 19.37
CA ARG A 176 8.87 5.35 19.54
C ARG A 176 8.89 6.86 19.39
N LEU A 177 9.68 7.55 20.22
CA LEU A 177 9.73 9.02 20.20
C LEU A 177 10.29 9.57 18.87
N LEU A 178 11.24 8.87 18.26
CA LEU A 178 11.76 9.17 16.94
C LEU A 178 10.68 9.05 15.87
N SER A 179 9.88 7.99 15.91
CA SER A 179 8.80 7.75 14.95
C SER A 179 7.63 8.74 15.07
N SER A 180 7.46 9.34 16.26
CA SER A 180 6.56 10.48 16.49
C SER A 180 7.11 11.84 16.01
N GLY A 181 8.30 11.86 15.40
CA GLY A 181 8.90 13.07 14.81
C GLY A 181 9.71 13.92 15.78
N HIS A 182 9.95 13.47 17.02
CA HIS A 182 10.79 14.24 17.95
C HIS A 182 12.25 14.28 17.49
N ARG A 183 12.93 15.41 17.71
CA ARG A 183 14.38 15.54 17.48
C ARG A 183 15.17 14.95 18.64
N ASN A 184 16.44 14.58 18.42
CA ASN A 184 17.27 13.94 19.46
C ASN A 184 17.34 14.72 20.77
N ARG A 185 17.39 16.06 20.70
CA ARG A 185 17.32 16.93 21.88
C ARG A 185 16.03 16.73 22.69
N ARG A 186 14.87 16.67 22.03
CA ARG A 186 13.59 16.46 22.70
C ARG A 186 13.46 15.04 23.25
N ILE A 187 13.97 14.05 22.54
CA ILE A 187 14.05 12.65 23.01
C ILE A 187 14.91 12.56 24.27
N ALA A 188 16.06 13.25 24.29
CA ALA A 188 16.97 13.31 25.43
C ALA A 188 16.28 13.89 26.67
N GLU A 189 15.53 15.00 26.50
CA GLU A 189 14.72 15.60 27.56
C GLU A 189 13.65 14.63 28.09
N LEU A 190 12.90 13.98 27.20
CA LEU A 190 11.82 13.07 27.58
C LEU A 190 12.32 11.79 28.28
N LEU A 191 13.51 11.31 27.93
CA LEU A 191 14.08 10.08 28.50
C LEU A 191 15.08 10.33 29.64
N GLY A 192 15.38 11.59 29.96
CA GLY A 192 16.34 11.97 31.01
C GLY A 192 17.78 11.55 30.70
N ILE A 193 18.20 11.57 29.43
CA ILE A 193 19.54 11.18 28.96
C ILE A 193 20.18 12.28 28.11
N SER A 194 21.47 12.15 27.78
CA SER A 194 22.16 13.15 26.94
C SER A 194 21.80 13.00 25.46
N GLU A 195 21.86 14.09 24.69
CA GLU A 195 21.66 14.03 23.22
C GLU A 195 22.69 13.12 22.54
N HIS A 196 23.92 13.05 23.06
CA HIS A 196 24.95 12.13 22.58
C HIS A 196 24.49 10.67 22.74
N THR A 197 23.91 10.32 23.90
CA THR A 197 23.38 8.99 24.18
C THR A 197 22.21 8.64 23.23
N VAL A 198 21.36 9.61 22.91
CA VAL A 198 20.30 9.42 21.91
C VAL A 198 20.89 9.13 20.52
N LYS A 199 21.92 9.87 20.09
CA LYS A 199 22.59 9.61 18.80
C LYS A 199 23.15 8.20 18.73
N PHE A 200 23.76 7.73 19.83
CA PHE A 200 24.25 6.36 19.95
C PHE A 200 23.12 5.32 19.82
N HIS A 201 22.02 5.49 20.54
CA HIS A 201 20.85 4.61 20.41
C HIS A 201 20.27 4.61 18.99
N VAL A 202 20.16 5.78 18.34
CA VAL A 202 19.69 5.89 16.96
C VAL A 202 20.61 5.11 16.02
N ALA A 203 21.93 5.24 16.13
CA ALA A 203 22.86 4.48 15.29
C ALA A 203 22.68 2.97 15.46
N ASN A 204 22.56 2.48 16.70
CA ASN A 204 22.32 1.06 16.97
C ASN A 204 20.96 0.58 16.45
N ILE A 205 19.93 1.43 16.51
CA ILE A 205 18.61 1.12 15.96
C ILE A 205 18.69 0.98 14.44
N LEU A 206 19.37 1.90 13.76
CA LEU A 206 19.56 1.84 12.31
C LEU A 206 20.26 0.54 11.89
N ASP A 207 21.34 0.20 12.59
CA ASP A 207 22.11 -1.02 12.37
C ASP A 207 21.28 -2.30 12.63
N LYS A 208 20.56 -2.35 13.76
CA LYS A 208 19.73 -3.51 14.13
C LYS A 208 18.49 -3.68 13.27
N LEU A 209 18.00 -2.61 12.66
CA LEU A 209 16.86 -2.62 11.74
C LEU A 209 17.29 -2.78 10.27
N ASP A 210 18.59 -2.78 9.99
CA ASP A 210 19.17 -2.79 8.63
C ASP A 210 18.61 -1.67 7.74
N VAL A 211 18.58 -0.44 8.28
CA VAL A 211 18.06 0.75 7.59
C VAL A 211 19.08 1.88 7.56
N ALA A 212 19.07 2.66 6.50
CA ALA A 212 20.08 3.69 6.24
C ALA A 212 19.70 5.06 6.83
N SER A 213 18.44 5.27 7.20
CA SER A 213 17.96 6.59 7.59
C SER A 213 16.95 6.60 8.74
N ARG A 214 16.89 7.76 9.43
CA ARG A 214 15.88 8.05 10.46
C ARG A 214 14.45 7.87 9.92
N GLY A 215 14.23 8.24 8.66
CA GLY A 215 12.93 8.11 8.00
C GLY A 215 12.51 6.65 7.84
N GLU A 216 13.45 5.80 7.40
CA GLU A 216 13.26 4.36 7.28
C GLU A 216 13.01 3.70 8.65
N ALA A 217 13.78 4.06 9.68
CA ALA A 217 13.53 3.57 11.04
C ALA A 217 12.14 3.98 11.56
N ALA A 218 11.70 5.21 11.28
CA ALA A 218 10.36 5.65 11.64
C ALA A 218 9.27 4.86 10.88
N ALA A 219 9.52 4.47 9.62
CA ALA A 219 8.62 3.62 8.85
C ALA A 219 8.54 2.20 9.43
N ALA A 220 9.68 1.60 9.79
CA ALA A 220 9.73 0.31 10.46
C ALA A 220 9.02 0.32 11.83
N ALA A 221 9.15 1.40 12.60
CA ALA A 221 8.42 1.54 13.87
C ALA A 221 6.89 1.48 13.70
N ARG A 222 6.37 1.99 12.58
CA ARG A 222 4.94 1.95 12.25
C ARG A 222 4.49 0.54 11.88
N SER A 223 5.28 -0.22 11.11
CA SER A 223 4.96 -1.64 10.82
C SER A 223 5.01 -2.51 12.08
N PHE A 224 5.78 -2.10 13.10
CA PHE A 224 5.78 -2.75 14.42
C PHE A 224 4.59 -2.38 15.31
N GLY A 225 3.76 -1.41 14.91
CA GLY A 225 2.66 -0.91 15.74
C GLY A 225 3.12 -0.18 17.00
N LEU A 226 4.34 0.41 16.99
CA LEU A 226 4.91 1.10 18.14
C LEU A 226 4.39 2.53 18.32
N VAL A 227 3.67 3.04 17.31
CA VAL A 227 3.05 4.36 17.32
C VAL A 227 1.55 4.18 17.56
N GLU A 228 1.08 4.51 18.77
CA GLU A 228 -0.35 4.71 18.97
C GLU A 228 -0.74 6.08 18.41
N ALA A 229 -1.74 6.08 17.53
CA ALA A 229 -2.34 7.30 17.06
C ALA A 229 -3.14 7.96 18.20
N GLY A 230 -2.79 9.20 18.54
CA GLY A 230 -3.70 10.08 19.26
C GLY A 230 -3.65 10.07 20.78
N ALA A 231 -2.47 10.09 21.38
CA ALA A 231 -2.31 10.60 22.74
C ALA A 231 -1.87 12.08 22.71
N PRO A 232 -2.80 13.06 22.76
CA PRO A 232 -2.46 14.45 22.99
C PRO A 232 -2.18 14.65 24.48
N PHE A 233 -0.93 14.88 24.86
CA PHE A 233 -0.60 15.32 26.21
C PHE A 233 0.49 16.38 26.07
N ALA A 234 0.10 17.66 26.16
CA ALA A 234 0.02 18.46 27.39
C ALA A 234 1.43 18.86 27.87
#